data_AF-W9NNG7-F1
#
_entry.id   AF-W9NNG7-F1
#
_cell.length_a   1.000
_cell.length_b   1.000
_cell.length_c   1.000
_cell.angle_alpha   90.00
_cell.angle_beta   90.00
_cell.angle_gamma   90.00
#
_symmetry.space_group_name_H-M   'P 1'
#
loop_
_entity.id
_entity.type
_entity.pdbx_description
1 polymer ?
#
loop_
_entity_poly.entity_id
_entity_poly.type
_entity_poly.pdbx_seq_one_letter_code
_entity_poly.pdbx_strand_id
1 'polypeptide(L)'
;MSHLKYYAYDDVGARNKQQFKYIQAVRVGDKIECTGQGTSLYLYGFFSYQDSHRRMEPGTREFYMEINAEIDQAFRNVELNLRDAGGKG
;
A
#
# COMPACT_ATOMS: atom_id res chain seq x y z
N MET A 1 -8.96 12.77 20.56
CA MET A 1 -8.32 12.66 19.22
C MET A 1 -6.91 13.21 19.35
N SER A 2 -5.90 12.51 18.85
CA SER A 2 -4.50 12.98 18.89
C SER A 2 -4.31 14.20 17.98
N HIS A 3 -3.28 15.01 18.23
CA HIS A 3 -2.86 16.10 17.36
C HIS A 3 -2.06 15.59 16.13
N LEU A 4 -1.92 14.27 15.99
CA LEU A 4 -1.11 13.63 14.96
C LEU A 4 -1.82 13.67 13.60
N LYS A 5 -1.05 13.87 12.54
CA LYS A 5 -1.53 13.78 11.16
C LYS A 5 -1.27 12.39 10.61
N TYR A 6 -2.31 11.81 10.03
CA TYR A 6 -2.38 10.45 9.52
C TYR A 6 -2.47 10.48 7.99
N TYR A 7 -1.60 9.74 7.32
CA TYR A 7 -1.43 9.76 5.86
C TYR A 7 -1.71 8.39 5.26
N ALA A 8 -2.58 8.38 4.26
CA ALA A 8 -2.95 7.22 3.50
C ALA A 8 -2.94 7.64 2.04
N TYR A 9 -1.85 7.31 1.34
CA TYR A 9 -1.74 7.60 -0.09
C TYR A 9 -2.90 6.94 -0.86
N ASP A 10 -3.22 7.51 -2.02
CA ASP A 10 -4.37 7.10 -2.82
C ASP A 10 -4.34 5.60 -3.20
N ASP A 11 -5.49 5.09 -3.62
CA ASP A 11 -5.70 3.69 -3.98
C ASP A 11 -5.47 2.72 -2.82
N VAL A 12 -4.28 2.10 -2.77
CA VAL A 12 -3.96 1.02 -1.84
C VAL A 12 -3.98 1.52 -0.41
N GLY A 13 -3.49 2.73 -0.16
CA GLY A 13 -3.45 3.29 1.19
C GLY A 13 -4.84 3.58 1.74
N ALA A 14 -5.65 4.31 0.98
CA ALA A 14 -7.05 4.60 1.31
C ALA A 14 -7.89 3.33 1.53
N ARG A 15 -7.75 2.33 0.64
CA ARG A 15 -8.40 1.02 0.80
C ARG A 15 -7.96 0.33 2.08
N ASN A 16 -6.66 0.23 2.32
CA ASN A 16 -6.12 -0.48 3.47
C ASN A 16 -6.53 0.18 4.79
N LYS A 17 -6.61 1.52 4.81
CA LYS A 17 -7.18 2.25 5.94
C LYS A 17 -8.63 1.86 6.21
N GLN A 18 -9.45 1.74 5.16
CA GLN A 18 -10.85 1.34 5.32
C GLN A 18 -10.99 -0.14 5.73
N GLN A 19 -10.21 -1.04 5.12
CA GLN A 19 -10.36 -2.49 5.27
C GLN A 19 -9.65 -3.04 6.52
N PHE A 20 -8.40 -2.64 6.73
CA PHE A 20 -7.53 -3.19 7.78
C PHE A 20 -7.31 -2.24 8.95
N LYS A 21 -7.88 -1.02 8.88
CA LYS A 21 -7.89 -0.03 9.98
C LYS A 21 -6.49 0.39 10.45
N TYR A 22 -5.49 0.32 9.58
CA TYR A 22 -4.17 0.89 9.82
C TYR A 22 -3.90 2.08 8.90
N ILE A 23 -2.82 2.81 9.15
CA ILE A 23 -2.42 3.99 8.38
C ILE A 23 -1.05 3.78 7.75
N GLN A 24 -0.82 4.32 6.56
CA GLN A 24 0.43 4.10 5.83
C GLN A 24 1.57 4.87 6.47
N ALA A 25 1.33 6.12 6.86
CA ALA A 25 2.27 6.91 7.64
C ALA A 25 1.61 7.82 8.69
N VAL A 26 2.38 8.16 9.72
CA VAL A 26 2.04 9.18 10.72
C VAL A 26 3.18 10.16 10.83
N ARG A 27 2.88 11.46 10.88
CA ARG A 27 3.90 12.47 11.15
C ARG A 27 3.93 12.84 12.63
N VAL A 28 5.10 12.70 13.24
CA VAL A 28 5.38 13.00 14.64
C VAL A 28 6.48 14.07 14.68
N GLY A 29 6.07 15.34 14.70
CA GLY A 29 7.00 16.47 14.55
C GLY A 29 7.71 16.43 13.19
N ASP A 30 9.04 16.30 13.23
CA ASP A 30 9.89 16.21 12.05
C ASP A 30 10.14 14.78 11.57
N LYS A 31 9.62 13.78 12.29
CA LYS A 31 9.74 12.37 11.94
C LYS A 31 8.48 11.90 11.22
N ILE A 32 8.66 11.07 10.19
CA ILE A 32 7.60 10.29 9.57
C ILE A 32 7.77 8.84 10.01
N GLU A 33 6.72 8.24 10.55
CA GLU A 33 6.66 6.83 10.89
C GLU A 33 5.86 6.09 9.81
N CYS A 34 6.55 5.37 8.95
CA CYS A 34 5.97 4.53 7.91
C CYS A 34 5.68 3.13 8.45
N THR A 35 4.56 2.56 8.04
CA THR A 35 4.30 1.13 8.20
C THR A 35 5.06 0.32 7.16
N GLY A 36 5.22 -0.98 7.40
CA GLY A 36 5.86 -1.89 6.46
C GLY A 36 5.18 -1.83 5.08
N GLN A 37 5.98 -1.64 4.04
CA GLN A 37 5.53 -1.66 2.66
C GLN A 37 5.93 -2.99 2.02
N GLY A 38 4.97 -3.62 1.36
CA GLY A 38 5.19 -4.82 0.56
C GLY A 38 4.87 -4.56 -0.90
N THR A 39 4.69 -5.64 -1.64
CA THR A 39 4.52 -5.67 -3.10
C THR A 39 3.17 -5.19 -3.61
N SER A 40 2.24 -4.82 -2.72
CA SER A 40 0.87 -4.50 -3.11
C SER A 40 0.80 -3.19 -3.90
N LEU A 41 0.97 -3.27 -5.21
CA LEU A 41 0.24 -2.45 -6.17
C LEU A 41 -1.07 -3.17 -6.51
N TYR A 42 -2.15 -2.40 -6.65
CA TYR A 42 -3.50 -2.85 -7.04
C TYR A 42 -3.86 -4.29 -6.67
N LEU A 43 -4.41 -4.47 -5.47
CA LEU A 43 -5.14 -5.71 -5.20
C LEU A 43 -6.29 -5.46 -4.23
N TYR A 44 -7.51 -5.42 -4.77
CA TYR A 44 -8.57 -6.37 -4.38
C TYR A 44 -9.76 -6.17 -5.34
N GLY A 45 -9.67 -6.82 -6.50
CA GLY A 45 -10.86 -7.50 -7.00
C GLY A 45 -11.08 -8.70 -6.09
N PHE A 46 -12.26 -8.76 -5.46
CA PHE A 46 -12.81 -9.85 -4.65
C PHE A 46 -12.10 -11.21 -4.83
N PHE A 47 -11.56 -11.77 -3.75
CA PHE A 47 -11.45 -13.22 -3.61
C PHE A 47 -12.27 -13.60 -2.39
N SER A 48 -13.56 -13.89 -2.61
CA SER A 48 -14.21 -14.89 -1.78
C SER A 48 -13.65 -16.25 -2.21
N TYR A 49 -13.51 -17.18 -1.27
CA TYR A 49 -12.99 -18.53 -1.50
C TYR A 49 -13.71 -19.31 -2.63
N GLN A 50 -14.86 -18.83 -3.11
CA GLN A 50 -15.62 -19.42 -4.23
C GLN A 50 -15.21 -18.91 -5.63
N ASP A 51 -14.31 -17.92 -5.74
CA ASP A 51 -13.96 -17.28 -7.03
C ASP A 51 -12.74 -17.93 -7.72
N SER A 52 -12.48 -19.21 -7.45
CA SER A 52 -11.33 -19.98 -7.95
C SER A 52 -11.42 -20.41 -9.43
N HIS A 53 -12.51 -20.07 -10.14
CA HIS A 53 -12.77 -20.53 -11.51
C HIS A 53 -13.04 -19.44 -12.56
N ARG A 54 -12.91 -18.15 -12.22
CA ARG A 54 -12.96 -17.10 -13.24
C ARG A 54 -11.61 -16.98 -13.95
N ARG A 55 -11.61 -17.22 -15.26
CA ARG A 55 -10.50 -16.86 -16.16
C ARG A 55 -10.12 -15.41 -15.89
N MET A 56 -8.83 -15.19 -15.63
CA MET A 56 -8.27 -13.85 -15.49
C MET A 56 -8.48 -13.09 -16.80
N GLU A 57 -9.15 -11.93 -16.74
CA GLU A 57 -9.02 -10.91 -17.78
C GLU A 57 -7.55 -10.44 -17.81
N PRO A 58 -6.94 -10.26 -18.99
CA PRO A 58 -5.58 -9.72 -19.07
C PRO A 58 -5.61 -8.28 -18.53
N GLY A 59 -5.04 -8.02 -17.36
CA GLY A 59 -4.89 -6.63 -16.92
C GLY A 59 -4.58 -6.33 -15.45
N THR A 60 -4.90 -7.14 -14.44
CA THR A 60 -4.70 -6.66 -13.05
C THR A 60 -4.46 -7.74 -12.01
N ARG A 61 -3.34 -8.47 -12.12
CA ARG A 61 -2.71 -9.21 -11.01
C ARG A 61 -1.19 -9.34 -11.25
N GLU A 62 -0.43 -8.27 -11.03
CA GLU A 62 1.03 -8.39 -10.96
C GLU A 62 1.43 -8.58 -9.49
N PHE A 63 1.34 -9.83 -9.03
CA PHE A 63 2.27 -10.24 -7.98
C PHE A 63 3.60 -10.50 -8.67
N TYR A 64 4.62 -9.72 -8.32
CA TYR A 64 5.96 -10.06 -8.72
C TYR A 64 6.29 -11.43 -8.11
N MET A 65 6.52 -12.42 -8.96
CA MET A 65 6.98 -13.75 -8.54
C MET A 65 8.51 -13.79 -8.38
N GLU A 66 9.17 -12.70 -8.77
CA GLU A 66 10.61 -12.52 -8.71
C GLU A 66 10.92 -11.54 -7.56
N ILE A 67 11.82 -11.96 -6.68
CA ILE A 67 12.07 -11.29 -5.40
C ILE A 67 12.66 -9.88 -5.55
N ASN A 68 13.50 -9.63 -6.55
CA ASN A 68 14.05 -8.29 -6.76
C ASN A 68 12.96 -7.32 -7.22
N ALA A 69 12.04 -7.76 -8.07
CA ALA A 69 10.90 -6.96 -8.47
C ALA A 69 9.93 -6.71 -7.29
N GLU A 70 9.79 -7.66 -6.38
CA GLU A 70 9.09 -7.46 -5.11
C GLU A 70 9.75 -6.36 -4.25
N ILE A 71 11.08 -6.44 -4.11
CA ILE A 71 11.88 -5.48 -3.35
C ILE A 71 11.77 -4.08 -3.95
N ASP A 72 11.93 -3.95 -5.28
CA ASP A 72 11.81 -2.68 -5.98
C ASP A 72 10.43 -2.04 -5.77
N GLN A 73 9.37 -2.87 -5.77
CA GLN A 73 8.03 -2.38 -5.50
C GLN A 73 7.85 -1.90 -4.06
N ALA A 74 8.40 -2.61 -3.09
CA ALA A 74 8.37 -2.18 -1.70
C ALA A 74 9.04 -0.82 -1.54
N PHE A 75 10.19 -0.58 -2.17
CA PHE A 75 10.87 0.72 -2.15
C PHE A 75 10.06 1.83 -2.85
N ARG A 76 9.44 1.55 -4.00
CA ARG A 76 8.50 2.51 -4.64
C ARG A 76 7.36 2.91 -3.71
N ASN A 77 6.82 1.95 -2.96
CA ASN A 77 5.75 2.19 -2.01
C ASN A 77 6.24 3.01 -0.78
N VAL A 78 7.48 2.78 -0.34
CA VAL A 78 8.11 3.62 0.72
C VAL A 78 8.25 5.05 0.24
N GLU A 79 8.77 5.26 -0.96
CA GLU A 79 8.92 6.60 -1.55
C GLU A 79 7.58 7.33 -1.66
N LEU A 80 6.55 6.68 -2.19
CA LEU A 80 5.20 7.23 -2.28
C LEU A 80 4.66 7.64 -0.92
N ASN A 81 4.79 6.76 0.07
CA ASN A 81 4.30 6.99 1.42
C ASN A 81 5.03 8.16 2.11
N LEU A 82 6.35 8.27 1.92
CA LEU A 82 7.14 9.38 2.45
C LEU A 82 6.74 10.70 1.79
N ARG A 83 6.57 10.73 0.47
CA ARG A 83 6.15 11.93 -0.28
C ARG A 83 4.75 12.39 0.13
N ASP A 84 3.79 11.48 0.26
CA ASP A 84 2.43 11.78 0.72
C ASP A 84 2.42 12.43 2.12
N ALA A 85 3.30 11.96 3.01
CA ALA A 85 3.49 12.52 4.34
C ALA A 85 4.35 13.81 4.39
N GLY A 86 4.66 14.40 3.24
CA GLY A 86 5.45 15.64 3.10
C GLY A 86 6.95 15.45 3.32
N GLY A 87 7.45 14.23 3.17
CA GLY A 87 8.87 13.89 3.09
C GLY A 87 9.43 14.04 1.68
N LYS A 88 10.74 13.77 1.52
CA LYS A 88 11.42 13.90 0.22
C LYS A 88 11.27 12.66 -0.68
N GLY A 89 10.93 11.51 -0.10
CA GLY A 89 11.06 10.20 -0.76
C GLY A 89 12.41 9.59 -0.45
#